data_AF-A0A2S8NQ83-F1
#
_entry.id   AF-A0A2S8NQ83-F1
#
_cell.length_a   1.000
_cell.length_b   1.000
_cell.length_c   1.000
_cell.angle_alpha   90.00
_cell.angle_beta   90.00
_cell.angle_gamma   90.00
#
_symmetry.space_group_name_H-M   'P 1'
#
loop_
_entity.id
_entity.type
_entity.pdbx_description
1 polymer ?
#
loop_
_entity_poly.entity_id
_entity_poly.type
_entity_poly.pdbx_seq_one_letter_code
_entity_poly.pdbx_strand_id
1 'polypeptide(L)'
;MWKKTINWRDKNIRNKIIYWFIFILVIPFILLCLINCASAIIIMFLKYHTLDFKNFHIAYADKYSWLISLLLFIIGFLFFLWFYVYHKIDNMDSPKIKQQKRNKASDKEFKTLQLKMLALNNKYGIPKNNLTQHTLLVGTTGSGKTTTLMFLVKQLTQIFKQTTIIIDGKGDIDLINKVKQLDPNAFIWEIGGSTEYNPFATKDSVVLTDKIMSLFDFTEPYYRDKAKHYLLILLDVILKNKIDITLNNIIEYFNIEKLLKLVNVKSVNY
;
A
#
# COMPACT_ATOMS: atom_id res chain seq x y z
N MET A 1 6.88 20.07 30.58
CA MET A 1 7.75 21.11 29.98
C MET A 1 7.52 21.14 28.47
N TRP A 2 6.54 21.93 28.01
CA TRP A 2 6.19 22.05 26.59
C TRP A 2 7.25 22.90 25.87
N LYS A 3 8.12 22.26 25.09
CA LYS A 3 8.94 22.98 24.10
C LYS A 3 8.00 23.47 23.00
N LYS A 4 7.73 24.77 23.01
CA LYS A 4 7.02 25.51 21.97
C LYS A 4 7.77 25.28 20.64
N THR A 5 7.29 24.34 19.84
CA THR A 5 7.73 24.16 18.46
C THR A 5 7.32 25.40 17.69
N ILE A 6 8.25 26.36 17.58
CA ILE A 6 8.07 27.52 16.72
C ILE A 6 7.88 26.97 15.30
N ASN A 7 6.65 27.07 14.82
CA ASN A 7 6.22 26.53 13.56
C ASN A 7 7.00 27.24 12.46
N TRP A 8 7.81 26.50 11.69
CA TRP A 8 8.64 27.06 10.62
C TRP A 8 7.80 27.85 9.59
N ARG A 9 6.50 27.53 9.51
CA ARG A 9 5.49 28.21 8.70
C ARG A 9 5.26 29.67 9.11
N ASP A 10 5.28 29.97 10.41
CA ASP A 10 5.04 31.33 10.92
C ASP A 10 6.24 32.25 10.67
N LYS A 11 7.46 31.70 10.68
CA LYS A 11 8.68 32.43 10.31
C LYS A 11 8.67 32.82 8.83
N ASN A 12 8.14 31.96 7.97
CA ASN A 12 8.03 32.19 6.53
C ASN A 12 6.98 33.27 6.18
N ILE A 13 5.86 33.30 6.92
CA ILE A 13 4.83 34.34 6.74
C ILE A 13 5.34 35.71 7.22
N ARG A 14 6.01 35.77 8.38
CA ARG A 14 6.56 37.02 8.90
C ARG A 14 7.66 37.60 8.01
N ASN A 15 8.52 36.74 7.43
CA ASN A 15 9.53 37.17 6.46
C ASN A 15 8.87 37.71 5.18
N LYS A 16 7.81 37.06 4.67
CA LYS A 16 7.06 37.56 3.49
C LYS A 16 6.46 38.95 3.70
N ILE A 17 5.93 39.26 4.88
CA ILE A 17 5.35 40.58 5.17
C ILE A 17 6.45 41.66 5.21
N ILE A 18 7.59 41.36 5.84
CA ILE A 18 8.75 42.27 5.87
C ILE A 18 9.28 42.53 4.45
N TYR A 19 9.30 41.51 3.59
CA TYR A 19 9.73 41.66 2.19
C TYR A 19 8.83 42.59 1.38
N TRP A 20 7.50 42.47 1.52
CA TRP A 20 6.55 43.37 0.86
C TRP A 20 6.68 44.81 1.34
N PHE A 21 6.95 45.01 2.63
CA PHE A 21 7.15 46.34 3.21
C PHE A 21 8.41 47.03 2.67
N ILE A 22 9.53 46.31 2.59
CA ILE A 22 10.78 46.84 2.01
C ILE A 22 10.60 47.16 0.53
N PHE A 23 9.92 46.29 -0.24
CA PHE A 23 9.70 46.49 -1.67
C PHE A 23 8.86 47.75 -1.96
N ILE A 24 7.80 47.98 -1.18
CA ILE A 24 6.95 49.17 -1.28
C ILE A 24 7.72 50.46 -0.97
N LEU A 25 8.72 50.41 -0.09
CA LEU A 25 9.47 51.59 0.33
C LEU A 25 10.64 51.93 -0.60
N VAL A 26 11.31 50.91 -1.15
CA VAL A 26 12.50 51.07 -1.99
C VAL A 26 12.17 51.46 -3.43
N ILE A 27 11.07 50.95 -3.99
CA ILE A 27 10.69 51.24 -5.40
C ILE A 27 10.40 52.73 -5.65
N PRO A 28 9.59 53.42 -4.84
CA PRO A 28 9.33 54.85 -5.04
C PRO A 28 10.61 55.68 -4.95
N PHE A 29 11.55 55.29 -4.07
CA PHE A 29 12.82 55.97 -3.90
C PHE A 29 13.72 55.83 -5.14
N ILE A 30 13.79 54.63 -5.72
CA ILE A 30 14.51 54.40 -6.99
C ILE A 30 13.85 55.18 -8.13
N LEU A 31 12.51 55.21 -8.19
CA LEU A 31 11.78 55.96 -9.22
C LEU A 31 12.07 57.46 -9.14
N LEU A 32 12.08 58.03 -7.93
CA LEU A 32 12.41 59.43 -7.67
C LEU A 32 13.86 59.75 -8.08
N CYS A 33 14.80 58.84 -7.80
CA CYS A 33 16.19 58.98 -8.23
C CYS A 33 16.32 58.98 -9.77
N LEU A 34 15.58 58.11 -10.47
CA LEU A 34 15.58 58.06 -11.93
C LEU A 34 14.99 59.33 -12.55
N ILE A 35 13.90 59.86 -12.00
CA ILE A 35 13.30 61.13 -12.44
C ILE A 35 14.30 62.28 -12.26
N ASN A 36 14.99 62.34 -11.12
CA ASN A 36 16.00 63.35 -10.85
C ASN A 36 17.24 63.22 -11.76
N CYS A 37 17.65 61.99 -12.11
CA CYS A 37 18.72 61.80 -13.09
C CYS A 37 18.30 62.29 -14.48
N ALA A 38 17.09 61.95 -14.91
CA ALA A 38 16.56 62.36 -16.21
C ALA A 38 16.42 63.90 -16.30
N SER A 39 15.92 64.55 -15.26
CA SER A 39 15.82 66.01 -15.21
C SER A 39 17.18 66.69 -15.27
N ALA A 40 18.19 66.16 -14.57
CA ALA A 40 19.56 66.68 -14.63
C ALA A 40 20.16 66.60 -16.04
N ILE A 41 19.94 65.49 -16.77
CA ILE A 41 20.40 65.31 -18.15
C ILE A 41 19.72 66.32 -19.09
N ILE A 42 18.42 66.53 -18.95
CA ILE A 42 17.64 67.49 -19.76
C ILE A 42 18.14 68.93 -19.53
N ILE A 43 18.38 69.32 -18.28
CA ILE A 43 18.91 70.65 -17.93
C ILE A 43 20.30 70.84 -18.52
N MET A 44 21.16 69.82 -18.44
CA MET A 44 22.50 69.85 -19.04
C MET A 44 22.44 70.03 -20.57
N PHE A 45 21.50 69.36 -21.24
CA PHE A 45 21.29 69.47 -22.68
C PHE A 45 20.80 70.87 -23.11
N LEU A 46 19.85 71.45 -22.38
CA LEU A 46 19.33 72.80 -22.62
C LEU A 46 20.42 73.88 -22.39
N LYS A 47 21.26 73.70 -21.37
CA LYS A 47 22.36 74.62 -21.02
C LYS A 47 23.49 74.59 -22.04
N TYR A 48 23.74 73.47 -22.71
CA TYR A 48 24.76 73.37 -23.76
C TYR A 48 24.45 74.25 -24.99
N HIS A 49 23.19 74.64 -25.19
CA HIS A 49 22.76 75.45 -26.32
C HIS A 49 22.79 76.98 -26.07
N THR A 50 23.12 77.43 -24.86
CA THR A 50 23.15 78.86 -24.47
C THR A 50 24.42 79.19 -23.69
N LEU A 51 25.41 79.79 -24.37
CA LEU A 51 26.67 80.24 -23.76
C LEU A 51 26.50 81.64 -23.19
N ASP A 52 26.32 81.77 -21.87
CA ASP A 52 26.62 83.01 -21.16
C ASP A 52 27.12 82.76 -19.72
N PHE A 53 28.18 83.48 -19.33
CA PHE A 53 29.07 83.17 -18.20
C PHE A 53 28.52 83.62 -16.83
N LYS A 54 27.32 84.20 -16.78
CA LYS A 54 26.70 84.73 -15.55
C LYS A 54 26.07 83.66 -14.64
N ASN A 55 25.96 82.41 -15.08
CA ASN A 55 25.33 81.31 -14.33
C ASN A 55 26.31 80.37 -13.60
N PHE A 56 27.56 80.79 -13.38
CA PHE A 56 28.62 79.95 -12.81
C PHE A 56 28.29 79.42 -11.38
N HIS A 57 27.56 80.20 -10.57
CA HIS A 57 27.11 79.74 -9.24
C HIS A 57 26.05 78.63 -9.28
N ILE A 58 25.28 78.53 -10.36
CA ILE A 58 24.29 77.46 -10.57
C ILE A 58 25.00 76.19 -11.09
N ALA A 59 26.07 76.34 -11.87
CA ALA A 59 26.87 75.20 -12.36
C ALA A 59 27.62 74.43 -11.25
N TYR A 60 27.93 75.07 -10.12
CA TYR A 60 28.55 74.39 -8.97
C TYR A 60 27.55 73.50 -8.22
N ALA A 61 26.26 73.79 -8.28
CA ALA A 61 25.20 72.90 -7.76
C ALA A 61 24.94 71.69 -8.69
N ASP A 62 25.12 71.86 -10.01
CA ASP A 62 24.88 70.80 -11.01
C ASP A 62 25.90 69.64 -10.94
N LYS A 63 27.19 69.92 -10.70
CA LYS A 63 28.26 68.89 -10.71
C LYS A 63 28.13 67.89 -9.55
N TYR A 64 27.82 68.37 -8.35
CA TYR A 64 27.66 67.50 -7.18
C TYR A 64 26.31 66.77 -7.18
N SER A 65 25.26 67.37 -7.75
CA SER A 65 23.95 66.73 -7.85
C SER A 65 24.02 65.42 -8.65
N TRP A 66 24.70 65.43 -9.80
CA TRP A 66 24.87 64.22 -10.62
C TRP A 66 25.69 63.14 -9.92
N LEU A 67 26.77 63.52 -9.23
CA LEU A 67 27.59 62.59 -8.45
C LEU A 67 26.79 61.95 -7.30
N ILE A 68 25.98 62.73 -6.59
CA ILE A 68 25.13 62.24 -5.50
C ILE A 68 24.07 61.28 -6.04
N SER A 69 23.43 61.58 -7.18
CA SER A 69 22.46 60.70 -7.82
C SER A 69 23.06 59.37 -8.27
N LEU A 70 24.28 59.39 -8.85
CA LEU A 70 25.00 58.17 -9.24
C LEU A 70 25.32 57.30 -8.02
N LEU A 71 25.73 57.93 -6.91
CA LEU A 71 26.12 57.25 -5.68
C LEU A 71 24.89 56.59 -5.01
N LEU A 72 23.75 57.28 -4.98
CA LEU A 72 22.48 56.72 -4.51
C LEU A 72 21.99 55.55 -5.36
N PHE A 73 22.16 55.62 -6.69
CA PHE A 73 21.81 54.52 -7.58
C PHE A 73 22.62 53.27 -7.30
N ILE A 74 23.94 53.40 -7.11
CA ILE A 74 24.83 52.28 -6.77
C ILE A 74 24.42 51.63 -5.45
N ILE A 75 24.12 52.44 -4.42
CA ILE A 75 23.66 51.93 -3.12
C ILE A 75 22.34 51.15 -3.28
N GLY A 76 21.38 51.69 -4.03
CA GLY A 76 20.10 51.02 -4.30
C GLY A 76 20.28 49.71 -5.06
N PHE A 77 21.18 49.68 -6.05
CA PHE A 77 21.47 48.48 -6.83
C PHE A 77 22.13 47.37 -5.98
N LEU A 78 23.10 47.72 -5.14
CA LEU A 78 23.74 46.77 -4.22
C LEU A 78 22.73 46.19 -3.23
N PHE A 79 21.83 47.01 -2.70
CA PHE A 79 20.75 46.55 -1.82
C PHE A 79 19.81 45.56 -2.54
N PHE A 80 19.43 45.86 -3.77
CA PHE A 80 18.60 44.95 -4.59
C PHE A 80 19.29 43.61 -4.85
N LEU A 81 20.59 43.63 -5.17
CA LEU A 81 21.35 42.43 -5.46
C LEU A 81 21.53 41.56 -4.21
N TRP A 82 21.82 42.18 -3.06
CA TRP A 82 21.84 41.51 -1.77
C TRP A 82 20.48 40.87 -1.43
N PHE A 83 19.39 41.61 -1.64
CA PHE A 83 18.03 41.13 -1.42
C PHE A 83 17.66 39.93 -2.31
N TYR A 84 17.98 40.00 -3.60
CA TYR A 84 17.72 38.91 -4.56
C TYR A 84 18.44 37.62 -4.17
N VAL A 85 19.71 37.72 -3.79
CA VAL A 85 20.51 36.58 -3.34
C VAL A 85 19.95 35.98 -2.05
N TYR A 86 19.59 36.83 -1.08
CA TYR A 86 19.01 36.39 0.19
C TYR A 86 17.69 35.61 -0.03
N HIS A 87 16.82 36.09 -0.91
CA HIS A 87 15.54 35.43 -1.22
C HIS A 87 15.71 34.08 -1.94
N LYS A 88 16.73 33.94 -2.80
CA LYS A 88 17.02 32.68 -3.49
C LYS A 88 17.52 31.60 -2.50
N ILE A 89 18.29 32.01 -1.50
CA ILE A 89 18.81 31.13 -0.46
C ILE A 89 17.67 30.67 0.48
N ASP A 90 16.78 31.58 0.89
CA ASP A 90 15.66 31.26 1.79
C ASP A 90 14.62 30.30 1.17
N ASN A 91 14.43 30.35 -0.16
CA ASN A 91 13.50 29.46 -0.88
C ASN A 91 14.12 28.12 -1.31
N MET A 92 15.42 27.91 -1.12
CA MET A 92 16.02 26.59 -1.31
C MET A 92 15.65 25.70 -0.14
N ASP A 93 14.69 24.79 -0.38
CA ASP A 93 14.36 23.71 0.55
C ASP A 93 15.65 23.07 1.08
N SER A 94 15.87 23.12 2.40
CA SER A 94 17.04 22.52 3.02
C SER A 94 17.12 21.02 2.66
N PRO A 95 18.33 20.43 2.58
CA PRO A 95 18.50 19.01 2.22
C PRO A 95 17.66 18.08 3.09
N LYS A 96 17.51 18.40 4.38
CA LYS A 96 16.70 17.66 5.36
C LYS A 96 15.21 17.65 5.01
N ILE A 97 14.66 18.78 4.55
CA ILE A 97 13.23 18.89 4.16
C ILE A 97 12.97 18.10 2.86
N LYS A 98 13.89 18.17 1.88
CA LYS A 98 13.80 17.35 0.66
C LYS A 98 13.83 15.86 0.96
N GLN A 99 14.70 15.43 1.86
CA GLN A 99 14.80 14.04 2.29
C GLN A 99 13.53 13.58 3.03
N GLN A 100 12.98 14.40 3.94
CA GLN A 100 11.72 14.09 4.62
C GLN A 100 10.52 14.00 3.67
N LYS A 101 10.42 14.89 2.67
CA LYS A 101 9.36 14.82 1.64
C LYS A 101 9.48 13.54 0.79
N ARG A 102 10.70 13.15 0.42
CA ARG A 102 10.97 11.89 -0.31
C ARG A 102 10.60 10.66 0.49
N ASN A 103 11.00 10.60 1.77
CA ASN A 103 10.67 9.47 2.65
C ASN A 103 9.15 9.32 2.83
N LYS A 104 8.41 10.42 2.99
CA LYS A 104 6.94 10.38 3.06
C LYS A 104 6.28 9.88 1.77
N ALA A 105 6.85 10.22 0.61
CA ALA A 105 6.35 9.75 -0.68
C ALA A 105 6.60 8.24 -0.85
N SER A 106 7.80 7.75 -0.52
CA SER A 106 8.12 6.32 -0.56
C SER A 106 7.27 5.50 0.42
N ASP A 107 6.99 6.02 1.61
CA ASP A 107 6.13 5.34 2.59
C ASP A 107 4.69 5.21 2.08
N LYS A 108 4.18 6.22 1.37
CA LYS A 108 2.85 6.19 0.78
C LYS A 108 2.78 5.19 -0.38
N GLU A 109 3.78 5.20 -1.25
CA GLU A 109 3.90 4.25 -2.35
C GLU A 109 4.02 2.81 -1.84
N PHE A 110 4.84 2.58 -0.80
CA PHE A 110 4.98 1.29 -0.13
C PHE A 110 3.68 0.80 0.51
N LYS A 111 2.92 1.67 1.19
CA LYS A 111 1.57 1.33 1.69
C LYS A 111 0.61 0.93 0.57
N THR A 112 0.73 1.55 -0.59
CA THR A 112 -0.12 1.26 -1.76
C THR A 112 0.28 -0.07 -2.40
N LEU A 113 1.58 -0.39 -2.43
CA LEU A 113 2.13 -1.67 -2.86
C LEU A 113 1.78 -2.81 -1.88
N GLN A 114 1.78 -2.56 -0.57
CA GLN A 114 1.33 -3.52 0.45
C GLN A 114 -0.13 -3.97 0.24
N LEU A 115 -1.00 -3.14 -0.35
CA LEU A 115 -2.36 -3.59 -0.68
C LEU A 115 -2.39 -4.63 -1.81
N LYS A 116 -1.30 -4.74 -2.59
CA LYS A 116 -1.14 -5.69 -3.71
C LYS A 116 -0.16 -6.83 -3.40
N MET A 117 0.46 -6.83 -2.22
CA MET A 117 1.49 -7.77 -1.81
C MET A 117 1.18 -8.29 -0.42
N LEU A 118 1.30 -9.59 -0.22
CA LEU A 118 1.24 -10.16 1.12
C LEU A 118 2.51 -9.73 1.86
N ALA A 119 2.37 -8.89 2.88
CA ALA A 119 3.55 -8.40 3.60
C ALA A 119 4.14 -9.55 4.45
N LEU A 120 5.45 -9.77 4.38
CA LEU A 120 6.19 -10.64 5.30
C LEU A 120 6.74 -9.82 6.47
N ASN A 121 7.16 -8.60 6.18
CA ASN A 121 7.50 -7.58 7.17
C ASN A 121 7.32 -6.17 6.57
N ASN A 122 7.90 -5.17 7.22
CA ASN A 122 7.88 -3.77 6.80
C ASN A 122 8.78 -3.44 5.59
N LYS A 123 9.46 -4.43 5.00
CA LYS A 123 10.37 -4.26 3.85
C LYS A 123 10.13 -5.26 2.72
N TYR A 124 9.68 -6.47 3.04
CA TYR A 124 9.50 -7.56 2.10
C TYR A 124 8.05 -8.03 2.08
N GLY A 125 7.59 -8.43 0.90
CA GLY A 125 6.29 -9.04 0.70
C GLY A 125 6.28 -9.93 -0.53
N ILE A 126 5.29 -10.79 -0.60
CA ILE A 126 5.05 -11.70 -1.72
C ILE A 126 4.02 -11.06 -2.64
N PRO A 127 4.30 -10.84 -3.93
CA PRO A 127 3.31 -10.36 -4.88
C PRO A 127 2.11 -11.29 -4.93
N LYS A 128 0.89 -10.74 -5.05
CA LYS A 128 -0.34 -11.55 -5.09
C LYS A 128 -0.28 -12.66 -6.14
N ASN A 129 0.31 -12.40 -7.30
CA ASN A 129 0.43 -13.37 -8.40
C ASN A 129 1.24 -14.62 -8.00
N ASN A 130 2.22 -14.45 -7.11
CA ASN A 130 3.08 -15.53 -6.64
C ASN A 130 2.43 -16.39 -5.54
N LEU A 131 1.33 -15.93 -4.93
CA LEU A 131 0.64 -16.70 -3.88
C LEU A 131 0.05 -18.02 -4.41
N THR A 132 -0.08 -18.17 -5.73
CA THR A 132 -0.56 -19.40 -6.39
C THR A 132 0.53 -20.45 -6.59
N GLN A 133 1.79 -20.14 -6.31
CA GLN A 133 2.94 -21.01 -6.60
C GLN A 133 3.27 -22.01 -5.48
N HIS A 134 2.39 -22.14 -4.48
CA HIS A 134 2.63 -22.82 -3.21
C HIS A 134 3.82 -22.24 -2.42
N THR A 135 3.88 -22.52 -1.12
CA THR A 135 4.97 -22.03 -0.26
C THR A 135 5.30 -23.08 0.79
N LEU A 136 6.59 -23.40 0.91
CA LEU A 136 7.10 -24.30 1.93
C LEU A 136 7.68 -23.46 3.08
N LEU A 137 7.10 -23.60 4.27
CA LEU A 137 7.60 -22.97 5.49
C LEU A 137 8.28 -24.00 6.39
N VAL A 138 9.62 -23.98 6.43
CA VAL A 138 10.44 -24.92 7.20
C VAL A 138 10.93 -24.27 8.49
N GLY A 139 11.04 -25.06 9.55
CA GLY A 139 11.59 -24.63 10.84
C GLY A 139 11.38 -25.71 11.90
N THR A 140 12.11 -25.64 13.01
CA THR A 140 11.94 -26.56 14.16
C THR A 140 10.77 -26.13 15.04
N THR A 141 10.41 -26.94 16.04
CA THR A 141 9.46 -26.49 17.09
C THR A 141 10.05 -25.29 17.83
N GLY A 142 9.22 -24.28 18.13
CA GLY A 142 9.67 -23.04 18.77
C GLY A 142 10.25 -21.97 17.84
N SER A 143 10.57 -22.30 16.58
CA SER A 143 11.12 -21.34 15.60
C SER A 143 10.13 -20.26 15.10
N GLY A 144 8.87 -20.30 15.55
CA GLY A 144 7.86 -19.32 15.15
C GLY A 144 7.07 -19.66 13.89
N LYS A 145 7.10 -20.92 13.41
CA LYS A 145 6.30 -21.38 12.26
C LYS A 145 4.81 -21.04 12.40
N THR A 146 4.18 -21.45 13.50
CA THR A 146 2.74 -21.22 13.75
C THR A 146 2.41 -19.72 13.79
N THR A 147 3.26 -18.91 14.43
CA THR A 147 3.11 -17.45 14.46
C THR A 147 3.16 -16.85 13.06
N THR A 148 4.14 -17.30 12.25
CA THR A 148 4.29 -16.86 10.86
C THR A 148 3.07 -17.26 10.04
N LEU A 149 2.62 -18.51 10.15
CA LEU A 149 1.45 -19.02 9.44
C LEU A 149 0.18 -18.23 9.81
N MET A 150 -0.04 -17.94 11.09
CA MET A 150 -1.19 -17.12 11.52
C MET A 150 -1.14 -15.69 10.99
N PHE A 151 0.06 -15.12 10.87
CA PHE A 151 0.24 -13.82 10.23
C PHE A 151 -0.12 -13.86 8.73
N LEU A 152 0.29 -14.92 8.02
CA LEU A 152 -0.10 -15.13 6.62
C LEU A 152 -1.62 -15.29 6.49
N VAL A 153 -2.23 -16.16 7.30
CA VAL A 153 -3.69 -16.41 7.33
C VAL A 153 -4.43 -15.09 7.55
N LYS A 154 -4.02 -14.29 8.53
CA LYS A 154 -4.63 -12.98 8.81
C LYS A 154 -4.63 -12.09 7.58
N GLN A 155 -3.53 -12.02 6.83
CA GLN A 155 -3.48 -11.19 5.63
C GLN A 155 -4.33 -11.77 4.49
N LEU A 156 -4.28 -13.08 4.27
CA LEU A 156 -5.09 -13.74 3.25
C LEU A 156 -6.59 -13.52 3.48
N THR A 157 -7.07 -13.67 4.71
CA THR A 157 -8.48 -13.50 5.06
C THR A 157 -8.88 -12.03 5.13
N GLN A 158 -8.11 -11.17 5.80
CA GLN A 158 -8.54 -9.80 6.07
C GLN A 158 -8.26 -8.82 4.93
N ILE A 159 -7.11 -8.95 4.25
CA ILE A 159 -6.69 -8.06 3.16
C ILE A 159 -7.14 -8.62 1.81
N PHE A 160 -6.80 -9.88 1.52
CA PHE A 160 -7.08 -10.49 0.22
C PHE A 160 -8.46 -11.13 0.09
N LYS A 161 -9.22 -11.20 1.19
CA LYS A 161 -10.56 -11.81 1.25
C LYS A 161 -10.60 -13.23 0.68
N GLN A 162 -9.55 -14.00 0.93
CA GLN A 162 -9.44 -15.39 0.48
C GLN A 162 -10.01 -16.33 1.53
N THR A 163 -10.83 -17.28 1.09
CA THR A 163 -11.20 -18.43 1.90
C THR A 163 -9.94 -19.24 2.20
N THR A 164 -9.66 -19.44 3.49
CA THR A 164 -8.46 -20.12 3.94
C THR A 164 -8.86 -21.38 4.69
N ILE A 165 -8.37 -22.53 4.22
CA ILE A 165 -8.55 -23.83 4.89
C ILE A 165 -7.26 -24.14 5.65
N ILE A 166 -7.38 -24.42 6.94
CA ILE A 166 -6.27 -24.78 7.81
C ILE A 166 -6.45 -26.23 8.22
N ILE A 167 -5.45 -27.06 7.96
CA ILE A 167 -5.39 -28.45 8.40
C ILE A 167 -4.29 -28.54 9.44
N ASP A 168 -4.67 -28.80 10.68
CA ASP A 168 -3.72 -29.01 11.77
C ASP A 168 -3.67 -30.48 12.17
N GLY A 169 -2.57 -31.14 11.82
CA GLY A 169 -2.32 -32.53 12.21
C GLY A 169 -1.85 -32.70 13.66
N LYS A 170 -1.53 -31.60 14.37
CA LYS A 170 -1.05 -31.66 15.77
C LYS A 170 -2.21 -31.59 16.77
N GLY A 171 -3.34 -31.00 16.40
CA GLY A 171 -4.48 -30.78 17.30
C GLY A 171 -4.20 -29.69 18.35
N ASP A 172 -3.58 -28.59 17.96
CA ASP A 172 -3.20 -27.49 18.85
C ASP A 172 -4.41 -26.58 19.16
N ILE A 173 -4.97 -26.71 20.38
CA ILE A 173 -6.12 -25.89 20.84
C ILE A 173 -5.81 -24.38 20.76
N ASP A 174 -4.54 -23.98 20.95
CA ASP A 174 -4.15 -22.57 20.85
C ASP A 174 -4.31 -22.04 19.42
N LEU A 175 -4.16 -22.89 18.40
CA LEU A 175 -4.38 -22.51 17.02
C LEU A 175 -5.85 -22.16 16.78
N ILE A 176 -6.77 -22.96 17.31
CA ILE A 176 -8.21 -22.74 17.20
C ILE A 176 -8.61 -21.42 17.86
N ASN A 177 -8.10 -21.16 19.07
CA ASN A 177 -8.34 -19.90 19.77
C ASN A 177 -7.84 -18.70 18.95
N LYS A 178 -6.65 -18.80 18.35
CA LYS A 178 -6.11 -17.74 17.47
C LYS A 178 -6.95 -17.56 16.21
N VAL A 179 -7.45 -18.63 15.61
CA VAL A 179 -8.35 -18.56 14.45
C VAL A 179 -9.67 -17.87 14.83
N LYS A 180 -10.32 -18.27 15.93
CA LYS A 180 -11.54 -17.62 16.43
C LYS A 180 -11.34 -16.14 16.77
N GLN A 181 -10.17 -15.77 17.28
CA GLN A 181 -9.82 -14.36 17.52
C GLN A 181 -9.70 -13.55 16.22
N LEU A 182 -9.25 -14.18 15.12
CA LEU A 182 -9.18 -13.52 13.81
C LEU A 182 -10.53 -13.49 13.09
N ASP A 183 -11.32 -14.55 13.24
CA ASP A 183 -12.65 -14.72 12.68
C ASP A 183 -13.54 -15.53 13.65
N PRO A 184 -14.40 -14.84 14.43
CA PRO A 184 -15.32 -15.50 15.36
C PRO A 184 -16.31 -16.47 14.71
N ASN A 185 -16.54 -16.33 13.39
CA ASN A 185 -17.46 -17.16 12.62
C ASN A 185 -16.76 -18.31 11.88
N ALA A 186 -15.46 -18.52 12.13
CA ALA A 186 -14.70 -19.59 11.49
C ALA A 186 -15.36 -20.96 11.73
N PHE A 187 -15.59 -21.71 10.65
CA PHE A 187 -16.03 -23.10 10.73
C PHE A 187 -14.88 -23.96 11.25
N ILE A 188 -15.09 -24.61 12.39
CA ILE A 188 -14.08 -25.44 13.05
C ILE A 188 -14.63 -26.84 13.20
N TRP A 189 -13.94 -27.78 12.55
CA TRP A 189 -14.19 -29.20 12.66
C TRP A 189 -12.98 -29.88 13.31
N GLU A 190 -13.26 -30.70 14.33
CA GLU A 190 -12.27 -31.42 15.11
C GLU A 190 -12.75 -32.86 15.29
N ILE A 191 -11.81 -33.81 15.41
CA ILE A 191 -12.14 -35.19 15.74
C ILE A 191 -12.68 -35.23 17.17
N GLY A 192 -13.93 -35.68 17.35
CA GLY A 192 -14.61 -35.68 18.65
C GLY A 192 -15.19 -34.32 19.08
N GLY A 193 -15.11 -33.30 18.22
CA GLY A 193 -15.75 -32.00 18.44
C GLY A 193 -17.27 -32.05 18.26
N SER A 194 -17.93 -30.92 18.51
CA SER A 194 -19.40 -30.78 18.39
C SER A 194 -19.89 -30.43 16.98
N THR A 195 -18.98 -29.98 16.11
CA THR A 195 -19.33 -29.61 14.73
C THR A 195 -19.36 -30.86 13.86
N GLU A 196 -20.49 -31.11 13.20
CA GLU A 196 -20.63 -32.22 12.28
C GLU A 196 -20.03 -31.91 10.90
N TYR A 197 -19.38 -32.89 10.30
CA TYR A 197 -18.93 -32.86 8.91
C TYR A 197 -19.25 -34.20 8.27
N ASN A 198 -20.01 -34.17 7.17
CA ASN A 198 -20.28 -35.37 6.38
C ASN A 198 -19.33 -35.42 5.17
N PRO A 199 -18.29 -36.27 5.19
CA PRO A 199 -17.37 -36.40 4.06
C PRO A 199 -18.04 -36.98 2.80
N PHE A 200 -19.22 -37.60 2.95
CA PHE A 200 -20.01 -38.21 1.90
C PHE A 200 -21.13 -37.31 1.35
N ALA A 201 -21.17 -36.02 1.73
CA ALA A 201 -22.26 -35.12 1.34
C ALA A 201 -22.39 -34.87 -0.18
N THR A 202 -21.34 -35.15 -0.97
CA THR A 202 -21.42 -35.01 -2.44
C THR A 202 -22.27 -36.12 -3.05
N LYS A 203 -23.10 -35.78 -4.04
CA LYS A 203 -23.99 -36.74 -4.74
C LYS A 203 -23.39 -37.24 -6.06
N ASP A 204 -22.07 -37.24 -6.16
CA ASP A 204 -21.32 -37.68 -7.33
C ASP A 204 -20.59 -38.99 -6.99
N SER A 205 -21.00 -40.09 -7.62
CA SER A 205 -20.44 -41.42 -7.38
C SER A 205 -18.96 -41.52 -7.74
N VAL A 206 -18.49 -40.80 -8.76
CA VAL A 206 -17.08 -40.79 -9.18
C VAL A 206 -16.24 -40.09 -8.13
N VAL A 207 -16.66 -38.90 -7.69
CA VAL A 207 -15.95 -38.15 -6.64
C VAL A 207 -15.94 -38.92 -5.32
N LEU A 208 -17.05 -39.55 -4.94
CA LEU A 208 -17.11 -40.38 -3.74
C LEU A 208 -16.19 -41.60 -3.84
N THR A 209 -16.18 -42.27 -5.00
CA THR A 209 -15.30 -43.42 -5.25
C THR A 209 -13.85 -43.01 -5.10
N ASP A 210 -13.42 -41.94 -5.77
CA ASP A 210 -12.03 -41.47 -5.70
C ASP A 210 -11.64 -41.07 -4.27
N LYS A 211 -12.53 -40.39 -3.54
CA LYS A 211 -12.31 -40.05 -2.12
C LYS A 211 -12.12 -41.28 -1.25
N ILE A 212 -13.01 -42.27 -1.35
CA ILE A 212 -12.92 -43.49 -0.53
C ILE A 212 -11.68 -44.30 -0.92
N MET A 213 -11.43 -44.47 -2.23
CA MET A 213 -10.24 -45.18 -2.72
C MET A 213 -8.93 -44.54 -2.26
N SER A 214 -8.90 -43.21 -2.08
CA SER A 214 -7.72 -42.49 -1.56
C SER A 214 -7.36 -42.81 -0.11
N LEU A 215 -8.27 -43.47 0.64
CA LEU A 215 -8.02 -43.90 2.01
C LEU A 215 -7.21 -45.21 2.08
N PHE A 216 -7.03 -45.89 0.95
CA PHE A 216 -6.43 -47.22 0.89
C PHE A 216 -5.19 -47.22 0.00
N ASP A 217 -4.14 -47.84 0.50
CA ASP A 217 -2.96 -48.16 -0.30
C ASP A 217 -3.11 -49.55 -0.91
N PHE A 218 -2.85 -49.65 -2.22
CA PHE A 218 -2.85 -50.92 -2.94
C PHE A 218 -1.45 -51.17 -3.48
N THR A 219 -0.90 -52.35 -3.17
CA THR A 219 0.37 -52.81 -3.73
C THR A 219 0.24 -53.21 -5.20
N GLU A 220 -0.92 -53.74 -5.59
CA GLU A 220 -1.18 -54.23 -6.94
C GLU A 220 -2.28 -53.41 -7.65
N PRO A 221 -1.99 -52.84 -8.84
CA PRO A 221 -2.96 -52.05 -9.61
C PRO A 221 -4.24 -52.81 -9.96
N TYR A 222 -4.13 -54.10 -10.24
CA TYR A 222 -5.29 -54.93 -10.63
C TYR A 222 -6.37 -54.98 -9.54
N TYR A 223 -5.99 -55.18 -8.27
CA TYR A 223 -6.94 -55.20 -7.17
C TYR A 223 -7.50 -53.81 -6.86
N ARG A 224 -6.67 -52.76 -6.98
CA ARG A 224 -7.12 -51.37 -6.87
C ARG A 224 -8.23 -51.07 -7.86
N ASP A 225 -8.02 -51.42 -9.13
CA ASP A 225 -8.95 -51.09 -10.20
C ASP A 225 -10.25 -51.90 -10.03
N LYS A 226 -10.17 -53.19 -9.68
CA LYS A 226 -11.37 -53.98 -9.34
C LYS A 226 -12.17 -53.37 -8.18
N ALA A 227 -11.51 -52.99 -7.09
CA ALA A 227 -12.16 -52.38 -5.94
C ALA A 227 -12.80 -51.03 -6.32
N LYS A 228 -12.09 -50.20 -7.09
CA LYS A 228 -12.59 -48.92 -7.61
C LYS A 228 -13.85 -49.12 -8.46
N HIS A 229 -13.82 -50.05 -9.41
CA HIS A 229 -14.96 -50.34 -10.28
C HIS A 229 -16.16 -50.86 -9.50
N TYR A 230 -15.95 -51.77 -8.54
CA TYR A 230 -17.03 -52.26 -7.69
C TYR A 230 -17.66 -51.14 -6.86
N LEU A 231 -16.82 -50.32 -6.21
CA LEU A 231 -17.29 -49.21 -5.39
C LEU A 231 -18.05 -48.16 -6.21
N LEU A 232 -17.62 -47.89 -7.44
CA LEU A 232 -18.33 -47.00 -8.35
C LEU A 232 -19.75 -47.53 -8.66
N ILE A 233 -19.87 -48.83 -8.98
CA ILE A 233 -21.16 -49.46 -9.23
C ILE A 233 -22.05 -49.40 -7.99
N LEU A 234 -21.50 -49.73 -6.82
CA LEU A 234 -22.21 -49.67 -5.54
C LEU A 234 -22.79 -48.27 -5.30
N LEU A 235 -21.96 -47.23 -5.37
CA LEU A 235 -22.37 -45.86 -5.09
C LEU A 235 -23.37 -45.33 -6.13
N ASP A 236 -23.19 -45.67 -7.40
CA ASP A 236 -24.14 -45.31 -8.46
C ASP A 236 -25.52 -45.97 -8.23
N VAL A 237 -25.55 -47.24 -7.83
CA VAL A 237 -26.80 -47.95 -7.51
C VAL A 237 -27.48 -47.34 -6.28
N ILE A 238 -26.74 -47.04 -5.21
CA ILE A 238 -27.31 -46.40 -4.00
C ILE A 238 -27.92 -45.03 -4.36
N LEU A 239 -27.18 -44.18 -5.10
CA LEU A 239 -27.65 -42.87 -5.53
C LEU A 239 -28.87 -42.95 -6.45
N LYS A 240 -28.89 -43.85 -7.44
CA LYS A 240 -30.01 -44.06 -8.37
C LYS A 240 -31.28 -44.58 -7.69
N ASN A 241 -31.14 -45.20 -6.53
CA ASN A 241 -32.25 -45.63 -5.69
C ASN A 241 -32.64 -44.59 -4.62
N LYS A 242 -32.03 -43.39 -4.65
CA LYS A 242 -32.29 -42.28 -3.72
C LYS A 242 -32.07 -42.67 -2.25
N ILE A 243 -31.17 -43.62 -2.01
CA ILE A 243 -30.74 -44.00 -0.67
C ILE A 243 -29.66 -43.00 -0.24
N ASP A 244 -29.75 -42.51 1.00
CA ASP A 244 -28.77 -41.56 1.51
C ASP A 244 -27.37 -42.16 1.58
N ILE A 245 -26.36 -41.41 1.16
CA ILE A 245 -24.96 -41.85 1.25
C ILE A 245 -24.46 -41.60 2.67
N THR A 246 -24.51 -42.67 3.47
CA THR A 246 -23.93 -42.73 4.81
C THR A 246 -22.96 -43.91 4.86
N LEU A 247 -22.01 -43.88 5.81
CA LEU A 247 -21.09 -45.01 6.01
C LEU A 247 -21.87 -46.31 6.26
N ASN A 248 -22.95 -46.26 7.05
CA ASN A 248 -23.78 -47.42 7.36
C ASN A 248 -24.43 -48.00 6.10
N ASN A 249 -25.02 -47.15 5.24
CA ASN A 249 -25.62 -47.63 3.99
C ASN A 249 -24.57 -48.16 3.03
N ILE A 250 -23.39 -47.53 2.93
CA ILE A 250 -22.28 -48.04 2.12
C ILE A 250 -21.89 -49.44 2.59
N ILE A 251 -21.67 -49.64 3.90
CA ILE A 251 -21.29 -50.94 4.47
C ILE A 251 -22.40 -51.97 4.25
N GLU A 252 -23.66 -51.59 4.45
CA GLU A 252 -24.81 -52.45 4.26
C GLU A 252 -24.88 -52.98 2.83
N TYR A 253 -24.86 -52.09 1.84
CA TYR A 253 -24.97 -52.47 0.44
C TYR A 253 -23.64 -52.92 -0.17
N PHE A 254 -22.52 -52.83 0.55
CA PHE A 254 -21.28 -53.46 0.13
C PHE A 254 -21.43 -54.98 0.01
N ASN A 255 -22.35 -55.58 0.77
CA ASN A 255 -22.76 -56.97 0.59
C ASN A 255 -23.50 -57.15 -0.75
N ILE A 256 -22.97 -58.06 -1.59
CA ILE A 256 -23.46 -58.24 -2.97
C ILE A 256 -24.93 -58.70 -3.04
N GLU A 257 -25.41 -59.51 -2.10
CA GLU A 257 -26.81 -59.96 -2.08
C GLU A 257 -27.76 -58.79 -1.83
N LYS A 258 -27.39 -57.89 -0.91
CA LYS A 258 -28.15 -56.67 -0.64
C LYS A 258 -28.09 -55.70 -1.82
N LEU A 259 -26.94 -55.55 -2.46
CA LEU A 259 -26.79 -54.71 -3.66
C LEU A 259 -27.66 -55.22 -4.82
N LEU A 260 -27.63 -56.52 -5.09
CA LEU A 260 -28.41 -57.14 -6.17
C LEU A 260 -29.91 -56.92 -6.00
N LYS A 261 -30.42 -56.90 -4.76
CA LYS A 261 -31.83 -56.55 -4.49
C LYS A 261 -32.15 -55.13 -4.99
N LEU A 262 -31.25 -54.17 -4.87
CA LEU A 262 -31.45 -52.80 -5.38
C LEU A 262 -31.42 -52.71 -6.91
N VAL A 263 -30.66 -53.59 -7.56
CA VAL A 263 -30.58 -53.65 -9.04
C VAL A 263 -31.84 -54.31 -9.61
N ASN A 264 -32.30 -55.42 -9.00
CA ASN A 264 -33.40 -56.24 -9.49
C ASN A 264 -34.79 -55.61 -9.31
N VAL A 265 -34.95 -54.62 -8.43
CA VAL A 265 -36.25 -53.94 -8.23
C VAL A 265 -36.69 -53.12 -9.46
N LYS A 266 -35.76 -52.74 -10.36
CA LYS A 266 -36.08 -51.98 -11.58
C LYS A 266 -36.34 -52.82 -12.84
N SER A 267 -36.10 -54.13 -12.83
CA SER A 267 -36.31 -54.97 -14.02
C SER A 267 -37.76 -55.42 -14.23
N VAL A 268 -38.72 -54.95 -13.42
CA VAL A 268 -40.13 -55.38 -13.47
C VAL A 268 -41.06 -54.35 -14.13
N ASN A 269 -40.56 -53.19 -14.55
CA ASN A 269 -41.38 -52.14 -15.19
C ASN A 269 -40.84 -51.71 -16.57
N TYR A 270 -40.72 -52.66 -17.50
CA TYR A 270 -40.72 -52.40 -18.94
C TYR A 270 -41.58 -53.44 -19.64
#